data_AF-A0A1H9GD63-F1
#
_entry.id   AF-A0A1H9GD63-F1
#
_cell.length_a   1.000
_cell.length_b   1.000
_cell.length_c   1.000
_cell.angle_alpha   90.00
_cell.angle_beta   90.00
_cell.angle_gamma   90.00
#
_symmetry.space_group_name_H-M   'P 1'
#
loop_
_entity.id
_entity.type
_entity.pdbx_description
1 polymer ?
#
loop_
_entity_poly.entity_id
_entity_poly.type
_entity_poly.pdbx_seq_one_letter_code
_entity_poly.pdbx_strand_id
1 'polypeptide(L)'
;MSFDPDRGKVGFARDLFRLRFRKLKLSQRAFAARYGLGFPAIRDLEQGVTKPTPAMRLIVAAIERDPNGMAEAARDAQAKVENG
;
A
#
# COMPACT_ATOMS: atom_id res chain seq x y z
N MET A 1 -24.98 16.08 3.17
CA MET A 1 -23.70 15.97 2.43
C MET A 1 -23.08 14.62 2.75
N SER A 2 -22.90 13.74 1.77
CA SER A 2 -22.23 12.45 1.95
C SER A 2 -20.70 12.66 1.99
N PHE A 3 -20.03 12.16 3.03
CA PHE A 3 -18.57 12.13 3.09
C PHE A 3 -18.03 11.19 2.00
N ASP A 4 -17.32 11.75 1.03
CA ASP A 4 -16.58 10.98 0.04
C ASP A 4 -15.10 10.92 0.43
N PRO A 5 -14.61 9.79 0.95
CA PRO A 5 -13.21 9.66 1.35
C PRO A 5 -12.24 9.61 0.16
N ASP A 6 -12.74 9.48 -1.08
CA ASP A 6 -11.94 9.55 -2.30
C ASP A 6 -11.71 11.01 -2.74
N ARG A 7 -12.48 11.98 -2.22
CA ARG A 7 -12.45 13.38 -2.64
C ARG A 7 -11.05 13.98 -2.49
N GLY A 8 -10.52 14.51 -3.60
CA GLY A 8 -9.19 15.12 -3.67
C GLY A 8 -8.05 14.15 -4.01
N LYS A 9 -8.27 12.83 -4.03
CA LYS A 9 -7.26 11.87 -4.48
C LYS A 9 -7.41 11.58 -5.97
N VAL A 10 -6.28 11.59 -6.70
CA VAL A 10 -6.24 11.30 -8.14
C VAL A 10 -5.12 10.32 -8.49
N GLY A 11 -5.26 9.64 -9.64
CA GLY A 11 -4.28 8.66 -10.13
C GLY A 11 -3.90 7.61 -9.09
N PHE A 12 -2.60 7.34 -8.96
CA PHE A 12 -2.08 6.33 -8.05
C PHE A 12 -2.50 6.52 -6.59
N ALA A 13 -2.59 7.76 -6.09
CA ALA A 13 -3.00 8.03 -4.71
C ALA A 13 -4.43 7.54 -4.43
N ARG A 14 -5.33 7.72 -5.41
CA ARG A 14 -6.72 7.21 -5.35
C ARG A 14 -6.76 5.70 -5.42
N ASP A 15 -5.97 5.10 -6.30
CA ASP A 15 -5.97 3.66 -6.53
C ASP A 15 -5.40 2.92 -5.30
N LEU A 16 -4.28 3.40 -4.75
CA LEU A 16 -3.73 2.91 -3.49
C LEU A 16 -4.73 3.04 -2.33
N PHE A 17 -5.39 4.20 -2.21
CA PHE A 17 -6.42 4.42 -1.19
C PHE A 17 -7.57 3.42 -1.32
N ARG A 18 -8.07 3.18 -2.54
CA ARG A 18 -9.18 2.25 -2.79
C ARG A 18 -8.78 0.82 -2.49
N LEU A 19 -7.62 0.38 -2.95
CA LEU A 19 -7.09 -0.95 -2.62
C LEU A 19 -7.02 -1.13 -1.11
N ARG A 20 -6.33 -0.23 -0.40
CA ARG A 20 -6.13 -0.34 1.04
C ARG A 20 -7.44 -0.23 1.82
N PHE A 21 -8.18 0.85 1.63
CA PHE A 21 -9.30 1.22 2.50
C PHE A 21 -10.61 0.56 2.09
N ARG A 22 -10.88 0.45 0.78
CA ARG A 22 -12.16 -0.10 0.29
C ARG A 22 -12.10 -1.61 0.10
N LYS A 23 -11.02 -2.15 -0.50
CA LYS A 23 -10.91 -3.60 -0.76
C LYS A 23 -10.37 -4.35 0.46
N LEU A 24 -9.21 -3.96 0.97
CA LEU A 24 -8.53 -4.69 2.05
C LEU A 24 -8.99 -4.30 3.46
N LYS A 25 -9.70 -3.17 3.60
CA LYS A 25 -10.20 -2.64 4.88
C LYS A 25 -9.09 -2.40 5.93
N LEU A 26 -7.90 -2.00 5.48
CA LEU A 26 -6.75 -1.78 6.35
C LEU A 26 -6.53 -0.28 6.61
N SER A 27 -6.00 0.06 7.79
CA SER A 27 -5.40 1.37 8.03
C SER A 27 -4.07 1.50 7.25
N GLN A 28 -3.56 2.72 7.07
CA GLN A 28 -2.25 2.92 6.43
C GLN A 28 -1.12 2.16 7.15
N ARG A 29 -1.11 2.18 8.49
CA ARG A 29 -0.12 1.45 9.30
C ARG A 29 -0.27 -0.06 9.16
N ALA A 30 -1.50 -0.58 9.17
CA ALA A 30 -1.75 -2.01 9.01
C ALA A 30 -1.38 -2.51 7.61
N PHE A 31 -1.66 -1.72 6.56
CA PHE A 31 -1.25 -2.02 5.19
C PHE A 31 0.28 -2.04 5.06
N ALA A 32 0.94 -1.01 5.58
CA ALA A 32 2.39 -0.92 5.58
C ALA A 32 3.03 -2.13 6.28
N ALA A 33 2.57 -2.45 7.49
CA ALA A 33 3.06 -3.60 8.26
C ALA A 33 2.81 -4.94 7.53
N ARG A 34 1.59 -5.16 7.01
CA ARG A 34 1.21 -6.42 6.35
C ARG A 34 2.08 -6.73 5.13
N TYR A 35 2.53 -5.70 4.40
CA TYR A 35 3.28 -5.86 3.15
C TYR A 35 4.76 -5.46 3.27
N GLY A 36 5.27 -5.25 4.48
CA GLY A 36 6.68 -4.88 4.70
C GLY A 36 7.07 -3.54 4.07
N LEU A 37 6.13 -2.60 3.96
CA LEU A 37 6.34 -1.27 3.37
C LEU A 37 6.51 -0.21 4.45
N GLY A 38 7.22 0.88 4.13
CA GLY A 38 7.35 2.01 5.04
C GLY A 38 6.04 2.76 5.22
N PHE A 39 5.53 2.87 6.45
CA PHE A 39 4.33 3.66 6.76
C PHE A 39 4.40 5.11 6.26
N PRO A 40 5.52 5.86 6.44
CA PRO A 40 5.64 7.21 5.90
C PRO A 40 5.45 7.25 4.38
N ALA A 41 6.00 6.29 3.65
CA ALA A 41 5.85 6.21 2.19
C ALA A 41 4.38 5.99 1.78
N ILE A 42 3.66 5.08 2.43
CA ILE A 42 2.23 4.85 2.14
C ILE A 42 1.39 6.10 2.41
N ARG A 43 1.65 6.78 3.53
CA ARG A 43 0.97 8.04 3.87
C ARG A 43 1.21 9.11 2.81
N ASP A 44 2.46 9.36 2.48
CA ASP A 44 2.87 10.44 1.57
C ASP A 44 2.37 10.18 0.14
N LEU A 45 2.35 8.92 -0.30
CA LEU A 45 1.80 8.52 -1.61
C LEU A 45 0.28 8.72 -1.68
N GLU A 46 -0.47 8.34 -0.64
CA GLU A 46 -1.93 8.55 -0.62
C GLU A 46 -2.33 10.02 -0.48
N GLN A 47 -1.48 10.84 0.12
CA GLN A 47 -1.65 12.29 0.20
C GLN A 47 -1.17 13.01 -1.06
N GLY A 48 -0.52 12.31 -1.99
CA GLY A 48 0.03 12.90 -3.21
C GLY A 48 1.25 13.80 -2.98
N VAL A 49 1.89 13.70 -1.81
CA VAL A 49 3.10 14.46 -1.46
C VAL A 49 4.29 14.00 -2.31
N THR A 50 4.34 12.70 -2.62
CA THR A 50 5.40 12.10 -3.44
C THR A 50 4.81 11.33 -4.63
N LYS A 51 5.59 11.22 -5.70
CA LYS A 51 5.24 10.37 -6.85
C LYS A 51 5.69 8.93 -6.58
N PRO A 52 4.90 7.92 -6.94
CA PRO A 52 5.31 6.52 -6.82
C PRO A 52 6.51 6.22 -7.73
N THR A 53 7.44 5.42 -7.22
CA THR A 53 8.49 4.82 -8.04
C THR A 53 7.91 3.71 -8.93
N PRO A 54 8.60 3.29 -10.00
CA PRO A 54 8.19 2.12 -10.78
C PRO A 54 8.01 0.85 -9.92
N ALA A 55 8.93 0.61 -8.98
CA ALA A 55 8.84 -0.52 -8.05
C ALA A 55 7.59 -0.44 -7.18
N MET A 56 7.26 0.74 -6.64
CA MET A 56 6.05 0.91 -5.83
C MET A 56 4.77 0.67 -6.64
N ARG A 57 4.73 1.09 -7.91
CA ARG A 57 3.61 0.77 -8.81
C ARG A 57 3.46 -0.73 -9.01
N LEU A 58 4.56 -1.43 -9.27
CA LEU A 58 4.58 -2.88 -9.43
C LEU A 58 4.10 -3.60 -8.16
N ILE A 59 4.62 -3.20 -7.00
CA ILE A 59 4.25 -3.78 -5.70
C ILE A 59 2.75 -3.62 -5.44
N VAL A 60 2.20 -2.42 -5.63
CA VAL A 60 0.76 -2.18 -5.41
C VAL A 60 -0.11 -2.97 -6.39
N ALA A 61 0.30 -3.07 -7.66
CA ALA A 61 -0.38 -3.93 -8.63
C ALA A 61 -0.32 -5.42 -8.26
N ALA A 62 0.83 -5.89 -7.76
CA ALA A 62 0.98 -7.26 -7.29
C ALA A 62 0.10 -7.55 -6.06
N ILE A 63 0.02 -6.61 -5.10
CA ILE A 63 -0.85 -6.71 -3.93
C ILE A 63 -2.32 -6.76 -4.36
N GLU A 64 -2.72 -5.95 -5.35
CA GLU A 64 -4.09 -5.98 -5.87
C GLU A 64 -4.42 -7.32 -6.54
N ARG A 65 -3.46 -7.91 -7.25
CA ARG A 65 -3.61 -9.22 -7.91
C ARG A 65 -3.68 -10.38 -6.92
N ASP A 66 -2.79 -10.42 -5.95
CA ASP A 66 -2.72 -11.47 -4.93
C ASP A 66 -2.33 -10.90 -3.54
N PRO A 67 -3.34 -10.46 -2.75
CA PRO A 67 -3.10 -9.86 -1.45
C PRO A 67 -2.49 -10.81 -0.42
N ASN A 68 -2.67 -12.13 -0.57
CA ASN A 68 -2.20 -13.12 0.39
C ASN A 68 -0.77 -13.57 0.04
N GLY A 69 -0.52 -13.90 -1.23
CA GLY A 69 0.83 -14.24 -1.70
C GLY A 69 1.82 -13.08 -1.50
N MET A 70 1.40 -11.83 -1.70
CA MET A 70 2.27 -10.69 -1.38
C MET A 70 2.51 -10.49 0.12
N ALA A 71 1.57 -10.89 0.97
CA ALA A 71 1.80 -10.86 2.42
C ALA A 71 2.76 -11.97 2.87
N GLU A 72 2.72 -13.13 2.22
CA GLU A 72 3.70 -14.22 2.40
C GLU A 72 5.10 -13.76 1.95
N ALA A 73 5.21 -13.24 0.73
CA ALA A 73 6.46 -12.72 0.20
C ALA A 73 7.07 -11.63 1.09
N ALA A 74 6.26 -10.76 1.68
CA ALA A 74 6.72 -9.74 2.63
C ALA A 74 7.31 -10.35 3.91
N ARG A 75 6.70 -11.41 4.46
CA ARG A 75 7.23 -12.13 5.63
C ARG A 75 8.56 -12.81 5.31
N ASP A 76 8.63 -13.49 4.16
CA ASP A 76 9.87 -14.15 3.71
C ASP A 76 11.01 -13.16 3.49
N ALA A 77 10.70 -11.97 2.95
CA ALA A 77 11.69 -10.90 2.77
C ALA A 77 12.23 -10.38 4.11
N GLN A 78 11.36 -10.19 5.11
CA GLN A 78 11.77 -9.75 6.45
C GLN A 78 12.63 -10.80 7.17
N ALA A 79 12.22 -12.07 7.12
CA ALA A 79 12.98 -13.16 7.70
C ALA A 79 14.40 -13.27 7.12
N LYS A 80 14.58 -12.98 5.82
CA LYS A 80 15.91 -12.96 5.20
C LYS A 80 16.80 -11.82 5.68
N VAL A 81 16.23 -10.68 6.05
CA VAL A 81 16.98 -9.53 6.58
C VAL A 81 17.43 -9.79 8.02
N GLU A 82 16.63 -10.49 8.82
CA GLU A 82 16.95 -10.80 10.22
C GLU A 82 18.04 -11.89 10.37
N ASN A 83 18.23 -12.72 9.33
CA ASN A 83 19.17 -13.84 9.33
C ASN A 83 20.50 -13.56 8.59
N GLY A 84 20.69 -12.35 8.07
CA GLY A 84 21.90 -11.93 7.34
C GLY A 84 22.64 -10.83 8.07
#